data_AF-A0A5J4RT25-F1
#
_entry.id   AF-A0A5J4RT25-F1
#
_cell.length_a   1.000
_cell.length_b   1.000
_cell.length_c   1.000
_cell.angle_alpha   90.00
_cell.angle_beta   90.00
_cell.angle_gamma   90.00
#
_symmetry.space_group_name_H-M   'P 1'
#
loop_
_entity.id
_entity.type
_entity.pdbx_description
1 polymer ?
#
loop_
_entity_poly.entity_id
_entity_poly.type
_entity_poly.pdbx_seq_one_letter_code
_entity_poly.pdbx_strand_id
1 'polypeptide(L)' 'DTHLTNIDRIDKLFALVIVAFTWAYIVGIYVHENVKQIETKKHGRKAKSLFKYGLGIIANILMNPQNTHRIDIFKFLSCT' A
#
# COMPACT_ATOMS: atom_id res chain seq x y z
N ASP A 1 11.08 30.39 -0.55
CA ASP A 1 11.02 29.70 0.76
C ASP A 1 9.80 28.81 0.85
N THR A 2 9.99 27.49 0.77
CA THR A 2 8.96 26.53 1.16
C THR A 2 8.84 26.62 2.68
N HIS A 3 7.75 27.23 3.16
CA HIS A 3 7.43 27.43 4.58
C HIS A 3 7.18 26.08 5.30
N LEU A 4 8.23 25.26 5.44
CA LEU A 4 8.32 24.12 6.35
C LEU A 4 8.47 24.59 7.83
N THR A 5 7.95 25.76 8.16
CA THR A 5 8.04 26.38 9.49
C THR A 5 6.92 25.90 10.41
N ASN A 6 5.87 25.27 9.87
CA ASN A 6 4.74 24.78 10.65
C ASN A 6 4.89 23.28 10.91
N ILE A 7 5.62 22.95 11.97
CA ILE A 7 5.94 21.58 12.39
C ILE A 7 4.65 20.77 12.67
N ASP A 8 3.62 21.38 13.25
CA ASP A 8 2.35 20.70 13.56
C ASP A 8 1.61 20.20 12.30
N ARG A 9 1.72 20.94 11.19
CA ARG A 9 1.16 20.51 9.91
C ARG A 9 1.95 19.35 9.31
N ILE A 10 3.28 19.41 9.42
CA ILE A 10 4.16 18.34 8.94
C ILE A 10 3.90 17.06 9.72
N ASP A 11 3.75 17.15 11.04
CA ASP A 11 3.47 16.01 11.92
C ASP A 11 2.16 15.30 11.52
N LYS A 12 1.07 16.06 11.33
CA LYS A 12 -0.22 15.51 10.87
C LYS A 12 -0.12 14.86 9.49
N LEU A 13 0.61 15.48 8.56
CA LEU A 13 0.84 14.90 7.23
C LEU A 13 1.67 13.61 7.31
N PHE A 14 2.71 13.59 8.13
CA PHE A 14 3.52 12.40 8.35
C PHE A 14 2.71 11.26 8.97
N ALA A 15 1.88 11.55 9.96
CA ALA A 15 0.99 10.57 10.56
C ALA A 15 0.08 9.92 9.49
N LEU A 16 -0.54 10.72 8.62
CA LEU A 16 -1.36 10.22 7.51
C LEU A 16 -0.55 9.36 6.52
N VAL A 17 0.66 9.79 6.17
CA VAL A 17 1.55 9.04 5.28
C VAL A 17 1.96 7.70 5.91
N ILE A 18 2.26 7.65 7.20
CA ILE A 18 2.63 6.42 7.91
C ILE A 18 1.45 5.44 7.93
N VAL A 19 0.23 5.92 8.20
CA VAL A 19 -0.98 5.08 8.16
C VAL A 19 -1.21 4.52 6.76
N ALA A 20 -1.17 5.36 5.73
CA ALA A 20 -1.31 4.91 4.34
C ALA A 20 -0.21 3.93 3.93
N PHE A 21 1.03 4.17 4.38
CA PHE A 21 2.16 3.27 4.14
C PHE A 21 1.94 1.90 4.79
N THR A 22 1.45 1.89 6.02
CA THR A 22 1.18 0.68 6.80
C THR A 22 0.13 -0.18 6.10
N TRP A 23 -0.98 0.42 5.64
CA TRP A 23 -2.00 -0.29 4.88
C TRP A 23 -1.47 -0.87 3.57
N ALA A 24 -0.71 -0.08 2.79
CA ALA A 24 -0.09 -0.58 1.56
C ALA A 24 0.88 -1.74 1.82
N TYR A 25 1.57 -1.75 2.96
CA TYR A 25 2.45 -2.83 3.35
C TYR A 25 1.68 -4.11 3.73
N ILE A 26 0.65 -3.99 4.58
CA ILE A 26 -0.19 -5.12 5.01
C ILE A 26 -0.90 -5.78 3.81
N VAL A 27 -1.51 -4.97 2.93
CA VAL A 27 -2.12 -5.48 1.70
C VAL A 27 -1.06 -6.19 0.84
N GLY A 28 0.14 -5.62 0.73
CA GLY A 28 1.24 -6.22 0.00
C GLY A 28 1.63 -7.61 0.51
N ILE A 29 1.68 -7.80 1.84
CA ILE A 29 1.92 -9.10 2.48
C ILE A 29 0.78 -10.06 2.20
N TYR A 30 -0.46 -9.64 2.49
CA TYR A 30 -1.62 -10.51 2.34
C TYR A 30 -1.76 -11.05 0.92
N VAL A 31 -1.62 -10.19 -0.08
CA VAL A 31 -1.74 -10.58 -1.49
C VAL A 31 -0.58 -11.47 -1.90
N HIS A 32 0.64 -11.22 -1.40
CA HIS A 32 1.80 -12.06 -1.66
C HIS A 32 1.60 -13.49 -1.14
N GLU A 33 0.96 -13.65 0.01
CA GLU A 33 0.77 -14.94 0.68
C GLU A 33 -0.48 -15.69 0.20
N ASN A 34 -1.59 -14.99 -0.03
CA ASN A 34 -2.91 -15.63 -0.20
C ASN A 34 -3.46 -15.57 -1.63
N VAL A 35 -2.95 -14.66 -2.47
CA VAL A 35 -3.55 -14.41 -3.80
C VAL A 35 -2.56 -14.71 -4.92
N LYS A 36 -1.43 -14.00 -4.94
CA LYS A 36 -0.39 -14.18 -5.94
C LYS A 36 0.96 -13.77 -5.37
N GLN A 37 1.85 -14.76 -5.26
CA GLN A 37 3.21 -14.53 -4.83
C GLN A 37 3.97 -13.64 -5.81
N ILE A 38 4.83 -12.78 -5.27
CA ILE A 38 5.74 -11.93 -6.04
C ILE A 38 6.87 -12.84 -6.51
N GLU A 39 7.09 -12.86 -7.81
CA GLU A 39 8.17 -13.64 -8.42
C GLU A 39 9.54 -13.15 -7.95
N THR A 40 10.41 -14.10 -7.61
CA THR A 40 11.82 -13.85 -7.37
C THR A 40 12.56 -13.98 -8.70
N LYS A 41 13.28 -12.93 -9.09
CA LYS A 41 14.03 -12.92 -10.36
C LYS A 41 15.26 -13.82 -10.27
N LYS A 42 15.87 -14.14 -11.42
CA LYS A 42 17.09 -14.98 -11.53
C LYS A 42 18.24 -14.53 -10.62
N HIS A 43 18.34 -13.24 -10.33
CA HIS A 43 19.34 -12.65 -9.42
C HIS A 43 18.92 -12.69 -7.93
N GLY A 44 17.95 -13.51 -7.54
CA GLY A 44 17.56 -13.76 -6.15
C GLY A 44 16.73 -12.66 -5.46
N ARG A 45 16.46 -11.52 -6.11
CA ARG A 45 15.65 -10.44 -5.52
C ARG A 45 14.21 -10.49 -6.04
N LYS A 46 13.24 -10.15 -5.17
CA LYS A 46 11.83 -10.02 -5.55
C LYS A 46 11.65 -8.98 -6.66
N ALA A 47 10.74 -9.24 -7.60
CA ALA A 47 10.46 -8.33 -8.72
C ALA A 47 9.84 -6.98 -8.28
N LYS A 48 9.13 -6.98 -7.14
CA LYS A 48 8.53 -5.81 -6.50
C LYS A 48 8.75 -5.88 -4.99
N SER A 49 8.82 -4.73 -4.32
CA SER A 49 8.69 -4.69 -2.86
C SER A 49 7.25 -4.98 -2.45
N LEU A 50 7.05 -5.47 -1.22
CA LEU A 50 5.71 -5.72 -0.67
C LEU A 50 4.88 -4.43 -0.66
N PHE A 51 5.45 -3.32 -0.19
CA PHE A 51 4.82 -2.00 -0.25
C PHE A 51 4.35 -1.62 -1.67
N LYS A 52 5.25 -1.69 -2.67
CA LYS A 52 4.91 -1.34 -4.05
C LYS A 52 3.82 -2.25 -4.61
N TYR A 53 3.82 -3.51 -4.18
CA TYR A 53 2.81 -4.46 -4.59
C TYR A 53 1.43 -4.11 -4.03
N GLY A 54 1.33 -3.89 -2.71
CA GLY A 54 0.07 -3.51 -2.08
C GLY A 54 -0.43 -2.13 -2.49
N LEU A 55 0.45 -1.12 -2.61
CA LEU A 55 0.09 0.20 -3.12
C LEU A 55 -0.50 0.12 -4.53
N GLY A 56 0.09 -0.70 -5.41
CA GLY A 56 -0.42 -0.90 -6.77
C GLY A 56 -1.82 -1.52 -6.79
N ILE A 57 -2.12 -2.44 -5.87
CA ILE A 57 -3.46 -3.01 -5.71
C ILE A 57 -4.45 -1.94 -5.23
N ILE A 58 -4.10 -1.19 -4.17
CA ILE A 58 -4.94 -0.11 -3.64
C ILE A 58 -5.23 0.93 -4.73
N ALA A 59 -4.22 1.37 -5.46
CA ALA A 59 -4.37 2.33 -6.55
C ALA A 59 -5.28 1.79 -7.67
N ASN A 60 -5.12 0.52 -8.05
CA ASN A 60 -5.97 -0.09 -9.09
C ASN A 60 -7.45 -0.19 -8.64
N ILE A 61 -7.70 -0.43 -7.36
CA ILE A 61 -9.05 -0.46 -6.80
C ILE A 61 -9.68 0.93 -6.81
N LEU A 62 -8.95 1.93 -6.32
CA LEU A 62 -9.43 3.31 -6.26
C LEU A 62 -9.64 3.92 -7.65
N MET A 63 -8.74 3.66 -8.59
CA MET A 63 -8.80 4.22 -9.94
C MET A 63 -9.71 3.43 -10.89
N ASN A 64 -10.02 2.18 -10.56
CA ASN A 64 -10.87 1.34 -11.40
C ASN A 64 -11.92 0.57 -10.57
N PRO A 65 -12.97 1.26 -10.10
CA PRO A 65 -13.97 0.68 -9.21
C PRO A 65 -14.88 -0.37 -9.89
N GLN A 66 -14.91 -0.41 -11.22
CA GLN A 66 -15.71 -1.37 -12.00
C GLN A 66 -14.99 -2.71 -12.23
N ASN A 67 -13.72 -2.83 -11.85
CA ASN A 67 -13.00 -4.09 -11.94
C ASN A 67 -13.39 -4.99 -10.75
N THR A 68 -13.77 -6.24 -11.01
CA THR A 68 -13.98 -7.25 -9.97
C THR A 68 -12.65 -7.58 -9.30
N HIS A 69 -12.34 -6.87 -8.21
CA HIS A 69 -11.16 -7.14 -7.41
C HIS A 69 -11.43 -8.35 -6.51
N ARG A 70 -10.52 -9.32 -6.51
CA ARG A 70 -10.60 -10.53 -5.67
C ARG A 70 -10.33 -10.27 -4.18
N ILE A 71 -10.00 -9.04 -3.81
CA ILE A 71 -9.56 -8.66 -2.47
C ILE A 71 -10.50 -7.59 -1.95
N ASP A 72 -11.16 -7.89 -0.84
CA ASP A 72 -11.99 -6.94 -0.13
C ASP A 72 -11.10 -6.02 0.71
N ILE A 73 -10.66 -4.91 0.10
CA ILE A 73 -9.71 -3.99 0.72
C ILE A 73 -10.30 -3.25 1.92
N PHE A 74 -11.64 -3.17 2.00
CA PHE A 74 -12.33 -2.53 3.10
C PHE A 74 -12.11 -3.26 4.42
N LYS A 75 -11.93 -4.59 4.39
CA LYS A 75 -11.51 -5.34 5.60
C LYS A 75 -10.16 -4.87 6.11
N PHE A 76 -9.18 -4.68 5.23
CA PHE A 76 -7.84 -4.22 5.60
C PHE A 76 -7.79 -2.77 6.09
N LEU A 77 -8.61 -1.90 5.49
CA LEU A 77 -8.68 -0.48 5.85
C LEU A 77 -9.55 -0.23 7.10
N SER A 78 -10.41 -1.18 7.47
CA SER A 78 -11.33 -1.03 8.61
C SER A 78 -10.67 -1.19 9.99
N CYS A 79 -9.41 -1.62 10.06
CA CYS A 79 -8.70 -1.94 11.31
C CYS A 79 -9.50 -2.86 12.26
N THR A 80 -10.46 -3.63 11.74
CA THR A 80 -11.29 -4.62 12.43
C THR A 80 -11.01 -5.99 11.83
#